data_AF-A0A857D9K4-F1
#
_entry.id   AF-A0A857D9K4-F1
#
_cell.length_a   1.000
_cell.length_b   1.000
_cell.length_c   1.000
_cell.angle_alpha   90.00
_cell.angle_beta   90.00
_cell.angle_gamma   90.00
#
_symmetry.space_group_name_H-M   'P 1'
#
loop_
_entity.id
_entity.type
_entity.pdbx_description
1 polymer ?
#
loop_
_entity_poly.entity_id
_entity_poly.type
_entity_poly.pdbx_seq_one_letter_code
_entity_poly.pdbx_strand_id
1 'polypeptide(L)'
;MDTKTNKNITPKIRKLAETARELYQTKYALNVTRLTSLKSLCQEEEAAANFALYLAKLVIKQMESNQTTRSFLGEEAWTEHCQLINHAVEKMEDYLEESTPDKRQDLYKLLTQLEQIQGWERHIRFSTPIRVINNKYALIIEDALRCMTSSDYAYWSYQMARDYAERYNSSCGSGLTSESAPLVAEIAEFWCQYYFGKTLTEKFPDKS
;
A
#
# COMPACT_ATOMS: atom_id res chain seq x y z
N MET A 1 -22.75 13.53 -0.40
CA MET A 1 -22.56 12.13 0.04
C MET A 1 -23.78 11.66 0.81
N ASP A 2 -24.41 10.57 0.36
CA ASP A 2 -25.63 10.04 0.96
C ASP A 2 -25.43 9.51 2.38
N THR A 3 -26.45 9.70 3.22
CA THR A 3 -26.47 9.25 4.63
C THR A 3 -26.32 7.73 4.79
N LYS A 4 -26.66 6.93 3.77
CA LYS A 4 -26.45 5.47 3.74
C LYS A 4 -24.97 5.10 3.58
N THR A 5 -24.24 5.80 2.72
CA THR A 5 -22.80 5.60 2.48
C THR A 5 -21.99 5.88 3.75
N ASN A 6 -22.37 6.94 4.50
CA ASN A 6 -21.75 7.31 5.77
C ASN A 6 -21.93 6.25 6.88
N LYS A 7 -23.08 5.57 6.94
CA LYS A 7 -23.36 4.51 7.94
C LYS A 7 -22.48 3.27 7.79
N ASN A 8 -22.12 2.89 6.57
CA ASN A 8 -21.31 1.69 6.31
C ASN A 8 -19.80 1.96 6.33
N ILE A 9 -19.36 3.20 6.07
CA ILE A 9 -17.94 3.57 6.00
C ILE A 9 -17.37 3.92 7.38
N THR A 10 -18.12 4.68 8.19
CA THR A 10 -17.70 5.08 9.55
C THR A 10 -17.20 3.92 10.42
N PRO A 11 -17.93 2.79 10.58
CA PRO A 11 -17.46 1.69 11.42
C PRO A 11 -16.19 1.01 10.89
N LYS A 12 -15.97 1.02 9.57
CA LYS A 12 -14.77 0.43 8.95
C LYS A 12 -13.52 1.24 9.24
N ILE A 13 -13.61 2.57 9.07
CA ILE A 13 -12.50 3.49 9.37
C ILE A 13 -12.21 3.47 10.87
N ARG A 14 -13.26 3.48 11.71
CA ARG A 14 -13.09 3.32 13.16
C ARG A 14 -12.34 2.04 13.51
N LYS A 15 -12.70 0.91 12.90
CA LYS A 15 -12.03 -0.37 13.14
C LYS A 15 -10.56 -0.35 12.75
N LEU A 16 -10.19 0.35 11.66
CA LEU A 16 -8.79 0.55 11.28
C LEU A 16 -8.05 1.38 12.33
N ALA A 17 -8.64 2.48 12.81
CA ALA A 17 -8.06 3.31 13.86
C ALA A 17 -7.92 2.56 15.21
N GLU A 18 -8.91 1.76 15.59
CA GLU A 18 -8.86 0.87 16.75
C GLU A 18 -7.76 -0.19 16.59
N THR A 19 -7.61 -0.77 15.39
CA THR A 19 -6.52 -1.71 15.09
C THR A 19 -5.16 -1.03 15.27
N ALA A 20 -4.98 0.20 14.78
CA ALA A 20 -3.73 0.95 15.00
C ALA A 20 -3.44 1.17 16.50
N ARG A 21 -4.45 1.57 17.29
CA ARG A 21 -4.32 1.73 18.76
C ARG A 21 -3.95 0.41 19.45
N GLU A 22 -4.60 -0.69 19.08
CA GLU A 22 -4.32 -2.02 19.62
C GLU A 22 -2.87 -2.45 19.33
N LEU A 23 -2.37 -2.15 18.12
CA LEU A 23 -1.00 -2.48 17.73
C LEU A 23 0.07 -1.77 18.59
N TYR A 24 -0.20 -0.55 19.08
CA TYR A 24 0.71 0.13 20.01
C TYR A 24 0.81 -0.56 21.39
N GLN A 25 -0.18 -1.37 21.76
CA GLN A 25 -0.29 -1.96 23.10
C GLN A 25 0.00 -3.46 23.11
N THR A 26 -0.25 -4.14 22.00
CA THR A 26 -0.10 -5.60 21.89
C THR A 26 1.36 -6.04 21.86
N LYS A 27 1.62 -7.23 22.42
CA LYS A 27 2.91 -7.93 22.31
C LYS A 27 2.93 -8.96 21.18
N TYR A 28 1.77 -9.25 20.58
CA TYR A 28 1.59 -10.30 19.58
C TYR A 28 1.19 -9.72 18.23
N ALA A 29 1.60 -10.39 17.16
CA ALA A 29 1.16 -10.02 15.82
C ALA A 29 -0.36 -10.26 15.67
N LEU A 30 -1.07 -9.24 15.20
CA LEU A 30 -2.47 -9.36 14.80
C LEU A 30 -2.57 -9.89 13.37
N ASN A 31 -3.66 -10.58 13.07
CA ASN A 31 -3.86 -11.13 11.75
C ASN A 31 -4.09 -10.02 10.69
N VAL A 32 -3.38 -10.09 9.57
CA VAL A 32 -3.47 -9.14 8.45
C VAL A 32 -4.88 -9.01 7.86
N THR A 33 -5.75 -10.02 8.05
CA THR A 33 -7.17 -9.98 7.68
C THR A 33 -7.93 -8.81 8.31
N ARG A 34 -7.41 -8.18 9.36
CA ARG A 34 -7.93 -6.92 9.93
C ARG A 34 -8.03 -5.81 8.87
N LEU A 35 -7.19 -5.84 7.83
CA LEU A 35 -7.18 -4.88 6.73
C LEU A 35 -8.20 -5.18 5.61
N THR A 36 -8.91 -6.32 5.66
CA THR A 36 -9.86 -6.71 4.59
C THR A 36 -11.01 -5.72 4.38
N SER A 37 -11.32 -4.88 5.38
CA SER A 37 -12.28 -3.79 5.21
C SER A 37 -11.89 -2.80 4.12
N LEU A 38 -10.61 -2.70 3.78
CA LEU A 38 -10.11 -1.85 2.69
C LEU A 38 -10.74 -2.20 1.34
N LYS A 39 -10.96 -3.49 1.04
CA LYS A 39 -11.63 -3.91 -0.21
C LYS A 39 -12.98 -3.21 -0.39
N SER A 40 -13.67 -2.97 0.71
CA SER A 40 -14.98 -2.33 0.71
C SER A 40 -14.95 -0.80 0.79
N LEU A 41 -13.79 -0.20 1.07
CA LEU A 41 -13.54 1.24 0.96
C LEU A 41 -13.05 1.58 -0.46
N CYS A 42 -12.39 0.64 -1.13
CA CYS A 42 -11.92 0.76 -2.51
C CYS A 42 -12.93 0.25 -3.55
N GLN A 43 -14.24 0.44 -3.34
CA GLN A 43 -15.27 -0.02 -4.30
C GLN A 43 -15.42 0.91 -5.50
N GLU A 44 -14.99 2.16 -5.37
CA GLU A 44 -14.97 3.13 -6.46
C GLU A 44 -13.53 3.22 -7.00
N GLU A 45 -13.39 3.21 -8.32
CA GLU A 45 -12.08 3.29 -9.00
C GLU A 45 -11.31 4.55 -8.59
N GLU A 46 -11.98 5.71 -8.54
CA GLU A 46 -11.39 6.98 -8.11
C GLU A 46 -10.84 6.91 -6.67
N ALA A 47 -11.60 6.30 -5.75
CA ALA A 47 -11.19 6.16 -4.35
C ALA A 47 -9.98 5.24 -4.22
N ALA A 48 -9.96 4.13 -4.97
CA ALA A 48 -8.86 3.19 -5.02
C ALA A 48 -7.59 3.84 -5.59
N ALA A 49 -7.70 4.59 -6.69
CA ALA A 49 -6.59 5.27 -7.32
C ALA A 49 -6.00 6.38 -6.45
N ASN A 50 -6.83 7.20 -5.79
CA ASN A 50 -6.37 8.20 -4.82
C ASN A 50 -5.63 7.55 -3.63
N PHE A 51 -6.15 6.41 -3.14
CA PHE A 51 -5.49 5.66 -2.06
C PHE A 51 -4.15 5.08 -2.51
N ALA A 52 -4.09 4.56 -3.74
CA ALA A 52 -2.87 4.03 -4.34
C ALA A 52 -1.78 5.10 -4.44
N LEU A 53 -2.12 6.28 -4.95
CA LEU A 53 -1.16 7.41 -4.99
C LEU A 53 -0.72 7.84 -3.58
N TYR A 54 -1.65 7.92 -2.63
CA TYR A 54 -1.32 8.29 -1.25
C TYR A 54 -0.29 7.34 -0.63
N LEU A 55 -0.51 6.02 -0.70
CA LEU A 55 0.45 5.05 -0.16
C LEU A 55 1.78 5.06 -0.94
N ALA A 56 1.74 5.25 -2.26
CA ALA A 56 2.95 5.36 -3.07
C ALA A 56 3.84 6.53 -2.62
N LYS A 57 3.24 7.68 -2.27
CA LYS A 57 3.98 8.82 -1.71
C LYS A 57 4.57 8.52 -0.33
N LEU A 58 3.87 7.77 0.51
CA LEU A 58 4.42 7.32 1.80
C LEU A 58 5.58 6.34 1.62
N VAL A 59 5.52 5.48 0.60
CA VAL A 59 6.60 4.57 0.24
C VAL A 59 7.87 5.34 -0.14
N ILE A 60 7.77 6.40 -0.95
CA ILE A 60 8.93 7.25 -1.29
C ILE A 60 9.59 7.79 -0.01
N LYS A 61 8.80 8.32 0.93
CA LYS A 61 9.33 8.81 2.21
C LYS A 61 10.00 7.72 3.04
N GLN A 62 9.47 6.50 3.03
CA GLN A 62 10.09 5.37 3.74
C GLN A 62 11.41 4.93 3.11
N MET A 63 11.54 5.03 1.79
CA MET A 63 12.77 4.66 1.08
C MET A 63 13.96 5.53 1.50
N GLU A 64 13.74 6.82 1.78
CA GLU A 64 14.81 7.77 2.17
C GLU A 64 15.59 7.33 3.42
N SER A 65 14.96 6.55 4.31
CA SER A 65 15.55 6.13 5.58
C SER A 65 15.88 4.63 5.65
N ASN A 66 15.65 3.84 4.59
CA ASN A 66 15.85 2.39 4.63
C ASN A 66 17.25 1.97 4.20
N GLN A 67 18.11 1.73 5.19
CA GLN A 67 19.47 1.26 4.96
C GLN A 67 19.56 -0.24 4.64
N THR A 68 18.61 -1.06 5.11
CA THR A 68 18.67 -2.52 4.98
C THR A 68 18.49 -2.97 3.53
N THR A 69 17.43 -2.51 2.86
CA THR A 69 17.16 -2.86 1.45
C THR A 69 18.24 -2.29 0.54
N ARG A 70 18.70 -1.06 0.80
CA ARG A 70 19.81 -0.44 0.08
C ARG A 70 21.10 -1.28 0.17
N SER A 71 21.46 -1.73 1.37
CA SER A 71 22.64 -2.57 1.58
C SER A 71 22.54 -3.93 0.89
N PHE A 72 21.34 -4.52 0.83
CA PHE A 72 21.12 -5.81 0.16
C PHE A 72 21.25 -5.72 -1.36
N LEU A 73 20.71 -4.66 -1.96
CA LEU A 73 20.74 -4.45 -3.41
C LEU A 73 22.07 -3.91 -3.93
N GLY A 74 22.79 -3.16 -3.09
CA GLY A 74 23.93 -2.34 -3.51
C GLY A 74 23.50 -0.98 -4.07
N GLU A 75 24.42 -0.03 -4.07
CA GLU A 75 24.15 1.39 -4.36
C GLU A 75 23.62 1.65 -5.77
N GLU A 76 24.16 0.97 -6.77
CA GLU A 76 23.78 1.13 -8.17
C GLU A 76 22.34 0.68 -8.40
N ALA A 77 22.02 -0.58 -8.09
CA ALA A 77 20.67 -1.12 -8.21
C ALA A 77 19.66 -0.37 -7.33
N TRP A 78 20.05 0.04 -6.12
CA TRP A 78 19.20 0.88 -5.27
C TRP A 78 18.83 2.20 -5.95
N THR A 79 19.81 2.88 -6.55
CA THR A 79 19.61 4.17 -7.23
C THR A 79 18.70 4.00 -8.44
N GLU A 80 18.93 3.00 -9.29
CA GLU A 80 18.09 2.69 -10.44
C GLU A 80 16.64 2.39 -10.03
N HIS A 81 16.46 1.55 -9.01
CA HIS A 81 15.13 1.23 -8.50
C HIS A 81 14.42 2.47 -7.94
N CYS A 82 15.14 3.35 -7.23
CA CYS A 82 14.56 4.58 -6.70
C CYS A 82 14.12 5.54 -7.81
N GLN A 83 14.91 5.68 -8.88
CA GLN A 83 14.54 6.50 -10.03
C GLN A 83 13.28 5.96 -10.71
N LEU A 84 13.21 4.65 -10.93
CA LEU A 84 12.04 4.02 -11.53
C LEU A 84 10.78 4.16 -10.66
N ILE A 85 10.91 3.96 -9.34
CA ILE A 85 9.80 4.15 -8.39
C ILE A 85 9.31 5.60 -8.40
N ASN A 86 10.21 6.58 -8.28
CA ASN A 86 9.83 8.00 -8.29
C ASN A 86 9.12 8.37 -9.60
N HIS A 87 9.66 7.93 -10.73
CA HIS A 87 9.04 8.17 -12.03
C HIS A 87 7.64 7.53 -12.14
N ALA A 88 7.46 6.33 -11.58
CA ALA A 88 6.15 5.69 -11.55
C ALA A 88 5.14 6.51 -10.74
N VAL A 89 5.52 7.04 -9.57
CA VAL A 89 4.64 7.86 -8.74
C VAL A 89 4.29 9.18 -9.42
N GLU A 90 5.24 9.85 -10.08
CA GLU A 90 4.96 11.04 -10.89
C GLU A 90 3.92 10.76 -11.99
N LYS A 91 4.02 9.60 -12.65
CA LYS A 91 3.03 9.20 -13.66
C LYS A 91 1.68 8.82 -13.08
N MET A 92 1.63 8.29 -11.86
CA MET A 92 0.37 8.07 -11.15
C MET A 92 -0.33 9.40 -10.84
N GLU A 93 0.41 10.45 -10.48
CA GLU A 93 -0.14 11.80 -10.30
C GLU A 93 -0.74 12.35 -11.59
N ASP A 94 0.03 12.33 -12.68
CA ASP A 94 -0.38 12.80 -14.01
C ASP A 94 -1.64 12.08 -14.54
N TYR A 95 -1.78 10.79 -14.23
CA TYR A 95 -2.97 10.00 -14.60
C TYR A 95 -4.21 10.35 -13.76
N LEU A 96 -4.04 10.71 -12.48
CA LEU A 96 -5.14 11.15 -11.62
C LEU A 96 -5.64 12.55 -11.97
N GLU A 97 -4.74 13.43 -12.43
CA GLU A 97 -5.13 14.76 -12.93
C GLU A 97 -5.97 14.66 -14.21
N GLU A 98 -5.59 13.75 -15.11
CA GLU A 98 -6.32 13.52 -16.37
C GLU A 98 -6.17 12.06 -16.82
N SER A 99 -7.24 11.28 -16.68
CA SER A 99 -7.22 9.87 -17.01
C SER A 99 -7.44 9.62 -18.50
N THR A 100 -6.34 9.47 -19.26
CA THR A 100 -6.36 9.13 -20.68
C THR A 100 -5.90 7.68 -20.94
N PRO A 101 -6.30 7.05 -22.06
CA PRO A 101 -5.79 5.73 -22.44
C PRO A 101 -4.26 5.68 -22.58
N ASP A 102 -3.65 6.74 -23.12
CA ASP A 102 -2.19 6.83 -23.29
C ASP A 102 -1.47 6.86 -21.95
N LYS A 103 -1.96 7.69 -21.00
CA LYS A 103 -1.41 7.73 -19.64
C LYS A 103 -1.57 6.40 -18.91
N ARG A 104 -2.71 5.71 -19.08
CA ARG A 104 -2.90 4.35 -18.54
C ARG A 104 -1.90 3.36 -19.14
N GLN A 105 -1.62 3.46 -20.45
CA GLN A 105 -0.64 2.63 -21.12
C GLN A 105 0.78 2.89 -20.61
N ASP A 106 1.11 4.13 -20.25
CA ASP A 106 2.40 4.46 -19.63
C ASP A 106 2.53 3.86 -18.22
N LEU A 107 1.46 3.89 -17.40
CA LEU A 107 1.43 3.17 -16.11
C LEU A 107 1.69 1.67 -16.29
N TYR A 108 1.11 1.06 -17.34
CA TYR A 108 1.33 -0.37 -17.62
C TYR A 108 2.77 -0.68 -18.04
N LYS A 109 3.42 0.20 -18.81
CA LYS A 109 4.85 0.06 -19.16
C LYS A 109 5.73 0.11 -17.90
N LEU A 110 5.44 1.06 -17.00
CA LEU A 110 6.15 1.19 -15.72
C LEU A 110 5.94 -0.02 -14.81
N LEU A 111 4.73 -0.56 -14.77
CA LEU A 111 4.44 -1.81 -14.06
C LEU A 111 5.33 -2.94 -14.59
N THR A 112 5.43 -3.08 -15.91
CA THR A 112 6.27 -4.11 -16.54
C THR A 112 7.76 -3.92 -16.19
N GLN A 113 8.25 -2.68 -16.18
CA GLN A 113 9.64 -2.38 -15.79
C GLN A 113 9.90 -2.71 -14.31
N LEU A 114 8.97 -2.35 -13.41
CA LEU A 114 9.07 -2.68 -11.99
C LEU A 114 9.03 -4.21 -11.77
N GLU A 115 8.22 -4.93 -12.56
CA GLU A 115 8.19 -6.39 -12.50
C GLU A 115 9.51 -7.04 -12.95
N GLN A 116 10.22 -6.41 -13.89
CA GLN A 116 11.50 -6.90 -14.43
C GLN A 116 12.68 -6.69 -13.48
N ILE A 117 12.66 -5.64 -12.64
CA ILE A 117 13.71 -5.44 -11.63
C ILE A 117 13.59 -6.43 -10.46
N GLN A 118 12.41 -7.05 -10.31
CA GLN A 118 12.28 -8.22 -9.44
C GLN A 118 12.93 -9.43 -10.10
N GLY A 119 13.42 -10.37 -9.28
CA GLY A 119 14.07 -11.58 -9.77
C GLY A 119 13.07 -12.62 -10.21
N TRP A 120 13.53 -13.56 -11.05
CA TRP A 120 12.83 -14.80 -11.35
C TRP A 120 13.80 -15.96 -11.18
N GLU A 121 13.50 -16.87 -10.26
CA GLU A 121 14.27 -18.10 -10.10
C GLU A 121 13.57 -19.28 -10.81
N ARG A 122 14.37 -20.10 -11.47
CA ARG A 122 13.95 -21.43 -11.95
C ARG A 122 14.47 -22.46 -10.96
N HIS A 123 13.60 -23.08 -10.16
CA HIS A 123 14.04 -24.21 -9.35
C HIS A 123 14.03 -25.54 -10.12
N ILE A 124 14.88 -26.42 -9.58
CA ILE A 124 15.48 -27.62 -10.15
C ILE A 124 14.50 -28.79 -10.06
N ARG A 125 14.41 -29.58 -11.13
CA ARG A 125 13.53 -30.75 -11.33
C ARG A 125 12.04 -30.38 -11.39
N PHE A 126 11.58 -30.04 -12.59
CA PHE A 126 10.18 -29.83 -12.94
C PHE A 126 9.57 -28.59 -12.26
N SER A 127 9.28 -27.50 -13.00
CA SER A 127 8.14 -26.57 -12.77
C SER A 127 8.44 -25.07 -12.96
N THR A 128 7.30 -24.35 -13.01
CA THR A 128 7.01 -22.92 -13.17
C THR A 128 8.03 -21.95 -12.54
N PRO A 129 8.34 -20.83 -13.22
CA PRO A 129 9.16 -19.76 -12.64
C PRO A 129 8.59 -19.24 -11.31
N ILE A 130 9.44 -19.09 -10.29
CA ILE A 130 9.08 -18.44 -9.03
C ILE A 130 9.59 -17.00 -9.06
N ARG A 131 8.71 -16.06 -8.74
CA ARG A 131 9.05 -14.64 -8.64
C ARG A 131 9.77 -14.35 -7.33
N VAL A 132 10.96 -13.77 -7.40
CA VAL A 132 11.76 -13.33 -6.25
C VAL A 132 11.60 -11.83 -6.07
N ILE A 133 11.14 -11.40 -4.91
CA ILE A 133 10.99 -9.98 -4.60
C ILE A 133 12.31 -9.45 -4.03
N ASN A 134 13.04 -8.68 -4.84
CA ASN A 134 14.31 -8.07 -4.47
C ASN A 134 14.11 -6.73 -3.75
N ASN A 135 13.08 -5.98 -4.14
CA ASN A 135 12.77 -4.68 -3.59
C ASN A 135 11.29 -4.59 -3.19
N LYS A 136 11.03 -4.59 -1.88
CA LYS A 136 9.69 -4.48 -1.30
C LYS A 136 8.99 -3.16 -1.68
N TYR A 137 9.74 -2.07 -1.81
CA TYR A 137 9.15 -0.78 -2.21
C TYR A 137 8.65 -0.82 -3.64
N ALA A 138 9.44 -1.40 -4.55
CA ALA A 138 8.99 -1.63 -5.93
C ALA A 138 7.73 -2.51 -5.97
N LEU A 139 7.65 -3.58 -5.16
CA LEU A 139 6.45 -4.42 -5.07
C LEU A 139 5.19 -3.61 -4.68
N ILE A 140 5.29 -2.76 -3.66
CA ILE A 140 4.14 -1.93 -3.23
C ILE A 140 3.70 -1.00 -4.36
N ILE A 141 4.65 -0.42 -5.12
CA ILE A 141 4.34 0.45 -6.26
C ILE A 141 3.76 -0.34 -7.43
N GLU A 142 4.22 -1.57 -7.70
CA GLU A 142 3.57 -2.43 -8.69
C GLU A 142 2.09 -2.67 -8.35
N ASP A 143 1.77 -2.96 -7.09
CA ASP A 143 0.39 -3.15 -6.67
C ASP A 143 -0.43 -1.87 -6.76
N ALA A 144 0.19 -0.72 -6.51
CA ALA A 144 -0.41 0.59 -6.75
C ALA A 144 -0.73 0.79 -8.25
N LEU A 145 0.20 0.45 -9.15
CA LEU A 145 -0.03 0.52 -10.60
C LEU A 145 -1.08 -0.49 -11.06
N ARG A 146 -1.10 -1.71 -10.53
CA ARG A 146 -2.16 -2.70 -10.79
C ARG A 146 -3.52 -2.17 -10.33
N CYS A 147 -3.57 -1.49 -9.20
CA CYS A 147 -4.78 -0.83 -8.73
C CYS A 147 -5.31 0.21 -9.72
N MET A 148 -4.44 0.93 -10.43
CA MET A 148 -4.84 1.99 -11.37
C MET A 148 -5.03 1.49 -12.81
N THR A 149 -4.57 0.28 -13.13
CA THR A 149 -4.57 -0.26 -14.49
C THR A 149 -5.44 -1.51 -14.66
N SER A 150 -5.80 -2.19 -13.58
CA SER A 150 -6.64 -3.40 -13.57
C SER A 150 -8.10 -3.09 -13.21
N SER A 151 -9.02 -3.98 -13.58
CA SER A 151 -10.41 -3.93 -13.12
C SER A 151 -10.59 -4.42 -11.68
N ASP A 152 -9.63 -5.13 -11.09
CA ASP A 152 -9.68 -5.63 -9.70
C ASP A 152 -8.99 -4.67 -8.71
N TYR A 153 -9.26 -3.37 -8.85
CA TYR A 153 -8.63 -2.32 -8.04
C TYR A 153 -8.86 -2.48 -6.54
N ALA A 154 -9.99 -3.04 -6.12
CA ALA A 154 -10.29 -3.31 -4.72
C ALA A 154 -9.35 -4.37 -4.11
N TYR A 155 -9.03 -5.41 -4.87
CA TYR A 155 -8.06 -6.43 -4.47
C TYR A 155 -6.65 -5.83 -4.38
N TRP A 156 -6.21 -5.12 -5.42
CA TRP A 156 -4.86 -4.56 -5.47
C TRP A 156 -4.64 -3.45 -4.43
N SER A 157 -5.65 -2.63 -4.15
CA SER A 157 -5.61 -1.68 -3.02
C SER A 157 -5.37 -2.37 -1.67
N TYR A 158 -6.04 -3.51 -1.45
CA TYR A 158 -5.84 -4.30 -0.24
C TYR A 158 -4.45 -4.93 -0.21
N GLN A 159 -3.98 -5.48 -1.33
CA GLN A 159 -2.67 -6.13 -1.41
C GLN A 159 -1.54 -5.12 -1.18
N MET A 160 -1.60 -3.95 -1.83
CA MET A 160 -0.69 -2.83 -1.61
C MET A 160 -0.64 -2.41 -0.14
N ALA A 161 -1.80 -2.19 0.49
CA ALA A 161 -1.87 -1.78 1.89
C ALA A 161 -1.37 -2.87 2.86
N ARG A 162 -1.60 -4.13 2.51
CA ARG A 162 -1.05 -5.27 3.22
C ARG A 162 0.48 -5.27 3.14
N ASP A 163 1.06 -5.18 1.95
CA ASP A 163 2.52 -5.19 1.79
C ASP A 163 3.15 -3.96 2.47
N TYR A 164 2.46 -2.82 2.43
CA TYR A 164 2.84 -1.63 3.16
C TYR A 164 2.89 -1.85 4.68
N ALA A 165 1.86 -2.46 5.29
CA ALA A 165 1.69 -2.53 6.74
C ALA A 165 2.24 -3.82 7.39
N GLU A 166 2.23 -4.96 6.70
CA GLU A 166 2.65 -6.25 7.25
C GLU A 166 4.15 -6.25 7.57
N ARG A 167 4.48 -6.77 8.76
CA ARG A 167 5.85 -6.85 9.28
C ARG A 167 6.10 -8.25 9.81
N TYR A 168 7.37 -8.64 9.76
CA TYR A 168 7.86 -9.84 10.43
C TYR A 168 8.67 -9.41 11.65
N ASN A 169 8.39 -10.03 12.79
CA ASN A 169 9.22 -9.91 13.98
C ASN A 169 9.44 -11.32 14.54
N SER A 170 10.71 -11.68 14.76
CA SER A 170 11.11 -13.03 15.18
C SER A 170 10.48 -13.48 16.50
N SER A 171 10.09 -12.54 17.36
CA SER A 171 9.50 -12.83 18.68
C SER A 171 7.98 -13.00 18.67
N CYS A 172 7.29 -12.49 17.64
CA CYS A 172 5.82 -12.51 17.58
C CYS A 172 5.22 -12.99 16.24
N GLY A 173 6.05 -13.35 15.27
CA GLY A 173 5.65 -13.91 13.98
C GLY A 173 5.42 -12.87 12.88
N SER A 174 4.74 -13.29 11.81
CA SER A 174 4.34 -12.44 10.69
C SER A 174 2.92 -11.93 10.88
N GLY A 175 2.68 -10.65 10.58
CA GLY A 175 1.35 -10.06 10.61
C GLY A 175 1.43 -8.55 10.84
N LEU A 176 0.41 -8.01 11.50
CA LEU A 176 0.45 -6.62 11.97
C LEU A 176 1.10 -6.60 13.36
N THR A 177 2.29 -6.03 13.46
CA THR A 177 3.04 -5.94 14.72
C THR A 177 2.96 -4.51 15.29
N SER A 178 3.61 -4.24 16.42
CA SER A 178 3.71 -2.87 16.94
C SER A 178 4.34 -1.89 15.95
N GLU A 179 5.25 -2.35 15.08
CA GLU A 179 5.83 -1.54 14.00
C GLU A 179 4.82 -1.22 12.90
N SER A 180 3.76 -2.01 12.77
CA SER A 180 2.65 -1.75 11.84
C SER A 180 1.70 -0.66 12.34
N ALA A 181 1.73 -0.32 13.64
CA ALA A 181 0.80 0.64 14.24
C ALA A 181 0.76 2.01 13.53
N PRO A 182 1.89 2.71 13.29
CA PRO A 182 1.88 3.98 12.57
C PRO A 182 1.37 3.83 11.12
N LEU A 183 1.68 2.71 10.48
CA LEU A 183 1.31 2.44 9.08
C LEU A 183 -0.20 2.23 8.92
N VAL A 184 -0.80 1.49 9.86
CA VAL A 184 -2.26 1.30 9.89
C VAL A 184 -2.96 2.61 10.26
N ALA A 185 -2.34 3.47 11.08
CA ALA A 185 -2.86 4.80 11.37
C ALA A 185 -2.86 5.70 10.13
N GLU A 186 -1.79 5.71 9.33
CA GLU A 186 -1.72 6.44 8.06
C GLU A 186 -2.81 5.98 7.07
N ILE A 187 -3.03 4.67 6.96
CA ILE A 187 -4.14 4.12 6.15
C ILE A 187 -5.49 4.63 6.66
N ALA A 188 -5.73 4.57 7.97
CA ALA A 188 -6.98 5.03 8.56
C ALA A 188 -7.20 6.54 8.39
N GLU A 189 -6.12 7.33 8.48
CA GLU A 189 -6.10 8.79 8.31
C GLU A 189 -6.51 9.17 6.90
N PHE A 190 -5.93 8.54 5.87
CA PHE A 190 -6.35 8.75 4.49
C PHE A 190 -7.85 8.57 4.31
N TRP A 191 -8.41 7.44 4.76
CA TRP A 191 -9.83 7.16 4.56
C TRP A 191 -10.74 8.11 5.34
N CYS A 192 -10.29 8.56 6.51
CA CYS A 192 -11.00 9.56 7.28
C CYS A 192 -11.06 10.90 6.54
N GLN A 193 -9.93 11.35 6.00
CA GLN A 193 -9.84 12.57 5.21
C GLN A 193 -10.64 12.46 3.92
N TYR A 194 -10.50 11.35 3.18
CA TYR A 194 -11.18 11.13 1.90
C TYR A 194 -12.71 11.16 2.04
N TYR A 195 -13.27 10.46 3.03
CA TYR A 195 -14.73 10.35 3.18
C TYR A 195 -15.38 11.42 4.05
N PHE A 196 -14.63 12.07 4.95
CA PHE A 196 -15.19 13.02 5.91
C PHE A 196 -14.58 14.41 5.87
N GLY A 197 -13.48 14.62 5.14
CA GLY A 197 -12.73 15.88 5.15
C GLY A 197 -12.18 16.24 6.52
N LYS A 198 -11.88 15.23 7.35
CA LYS A 198 -11.48 15.38 8.76
C LYS A 198 -10.36 14.42 9.10
N THR A 199 -9.54 14.81 10.07
CA THR A 199 -8.54 13.90 10.64
C THR A 199 -9.20 12.83 11.52
N LEU A 200 -8.47 11.76 11.85
CA LEU A 200 -8.97 10.74 12.78
C LEU A 200 -9.31 11.33 14.15
N THR A 201 -8.52 12.27 14.66
CA THR A 201 -8.73 12.89 15.98
C THR A 201 -9.98 13.77 16.00
N GLU A 202 -10.29 14.46 14.90
CA GLU A 202 -11.51 15.25 14.76
C GLU A 202 -12.78 14.39 14.62
N LYS A 203 -12.68 13.26 13.90
CA LYS A 203 -13.83 12.39 13.62
C LYS A 203 -14.10 11.37 14.72
N PHE A 204 -13.05 10.84 15.34
CA PHE A 204 -13.07 9.80 16.36
C PHE A 204 -12.24 10.25 17.58
N PRO A 205 -12.65 11.33 18.26
CA PRO A 205 -11.93 11.80 19.44
C PRO A 205 -11.84 10.69 20.48
N ASP A 206 -10.69 10.58 21.12
CA ASP A 206 -10.55 9.69 22.26
C ASP A 206 -11.55 10.14 23.33
N LYS A 207 -12.36 9.19 23.82
CA LYS A 207 -13.23 9.46 24.96
C LYS A 207 -12.32 9.61 26.17
N SER A 208 -12.18 10.84 26.65
CA SER A 208 -11.64 11.19 27.98
C SER A 208 -12.43 10.47 29.07
#